data_AF-A0A521Q3H5-F1
#
_entry.id   AF-A0A521Q3H5-F1
#
_cell.length_a   1.000
_cell.length_b   1.000
_cell.length_c   1.000
_cell.angle_alpha   90.00
_cell.angle_beta   90.00
_cell.angle_gamma   90.00
#
_symmetry.space_group_name_H-M   'P 1'
#
loop_
_entity.id
_entity.type
_entity.pdbx_description
1 polymer ?
#
loop_
_entity_poly.entity_id
_entity_poly.type
_entity_poly.pdbx_seq_one_letter_code
_entity_poly.pdbx_strand_id
1 'polypeptide(L)'
;MDGTRWLFLFVSLALVYLVIPPLFFIVWTGFVGERGAAAGSFTLEHFVNIVGSLAEVRALLWNSLLFSVGSAACALLLGTATAWLAERTNAPFRTVAYVSAYLSFGIPGIVKVIGWILLLGPKAGMLNVVAADLTGIYPLFNLFSLPGMILIEALLWTPVVFLLMATPFRSMDPSLEESATVFGGSGWQVLKRVTLPLALPSLLAVLILTFVRSLEAFEIPALIGIPAGIDVLTTQIYLQVRGGF
;
A
#
# COMPACT_ATOMS: atom_id res chain seq x y z
N MET A 1 -30.37 29.84 17.70
CA MET A 1 -29.18 28.96 17.75
C MET A 1 -29.48 27.77 16.86
N ASP A 2 -28.78 27.70 15.74
CA ASP A 2 -29.29 27.04 14.53
C ASP A 2 -29.11 25.52 14.57
N GLY A 3 -30.07 24.76 14.02
CA GLY A 3 -30.06 23.29 14.02
C GLY A 3 -28.79 22.66 13.43
N THR A 4 -28.12 23.36 12.52
CA THR A 4 -26.81 22.96 11.97
C THR A 4 -25.73 22.84 13.05
N ARG A 5 -25.76 23.69 14.09
CA ARG A 5 -24.80 23.62 15.20
C ARG A 5 -25.01 22.37 16.05
N TRP A 6 -26.27 22.01 16.30
CA TRP A 6 -26.61 20.79 17.04
C TRP A 6 -26.25 19.52 16.26
N LEU A 7 -26.50 19.52 14.95
CA LEU A 7 -26.08 18.41 14.09
C LEU A 7 -24.56 18.27 14.06
N PHE A 8 -23.84 19.37 13.91
CA PHE A 8 -22.38 19.36 13.96
C PHE A 8 -21.86 18.80 15.30
N LEU A 9 -22.37 19.30 16.43
CA LEU A 9 -21.99 18.80 17.76
C LEU A 9 -22.30 17.32 17.91
N PHE A 10 -23.47 16.86 17.48
CA PHE A 10 -23.84 15.45 17.54
C PHE A 10 -22.88 14.58 16.72
N VAL A 11 -22.60 14.96 15.47
CA VAL A 11 -21.67 14.22 14.60
C VAL A 11 -20.26 14.22 15.17
N SER A 12 -19.77 15.36 15.66
CA SER A 12 -18.45 15.44 16.29
C SER A 12 -18.35 14.56 17.54
N LEU A 13 -19.37 14.58 18.41
CA LEU A 13 -19.40 13.73 19.61
C LEU A 13 -19.48 12.25 19.26
N ALA A 14 -20.28 11.88 18.26
CA ALA A 14 -20.35 10.52 17.76
C ALA A 14 -18.99 10.05 17.21
N LEU A 15 -18.29 10.88 16.44
CA LEU A 15 -16.95 10.57 15.94
C LEU A 15 -15.93 10.42 17.08
N VAL A 16 -15.95 11.34 18.05
CA VAL A 16 -15.09 11.25 19.24
C VAL A 16 -15.35 9.95 20.00
N TYR A 17 -16.62 9.59 20.21
CA TYR A 17 -17.00 8.35 20.89
C TYR A 17 -16.62 7.09 20.10
N LEU A 18 -16.62 7.12 18.77
CA LEU A 18 -16.22 5.95 17.96
C LEU A 18 -14.70 5.79 17.84
N VAL A 19 -13.94 6.89 17.90
CA VAL A 19 -12.48 6.89 17.68
C VAL A 19 -11.68 6.82 18.97
N ILE A 20 -12.05 7.61 19.99
CA ILE A 20 -11.22 7.75 21.19
C ILE A 20 -11.19 6.48 22.06
N PRO A 21 -12.31 5.78 22.34
CA PRO A 21 -12.28 4.58 23.15
C PRO A 21 -11.35 3.47 22.64
N PRO A 22 -11.38 3.03 21.36
CA PRO A 22 -10.47 1.99 20.90
C PRO A 22 -9.00 2.45 20.94
N LEU A 23 -8.71 3.71 20.61
CA LEU A 23 -7.36 4.28 20.74
C LEU A 23 -6.88 4.30 22.20
N PHE A 24 -7.77 4.70 23.11
CA PHE A 24 -7.51 4.66 24.54
C PHE A 24 -7.20 3.24 25.00
N PHE A 25 -8.01 2.25 24.59
CA PHE A 25 -7.75 0.85 24.94
C PHE A 25 -6.43 0.33 24.36
N ILE A 26 -6.07 0.69 23.13
CA ILE A 26 -4.77 0.33 22.54
C ILE A 26 -3.62 0.89 23.38
N VAL A 27 -3.67 2.17 23.76
CA VAL A 27 -2.62 2.78 24.59
C VAL A 27 -2.62 2.18 25.99
N TRP A 28 -3.79 2.02 26.61
CA TRP A 28 -3.97 1.49 27.96
C TRP A 28 -3.45 0.05 28.10
N THR A 29 -3.77 -0.83 27.15
CA THR A 29 -3.31 -2.23 27.15
C THR A 29 -1.78 -2.34 27.04
N GLY A 30 -1.10 -1.33 26.50
CA GLY A 30 0.36 -1.25 26.52
C GLY A 30 0.97 -1.10 27.92
N PHE A 31 0.18 -0.69 28.92
CA PHE A 31 0.62 -0.44 30.30
C PHE A 31 0.04 -1.42 31.32
N VAL A 32 -0.67 -2.46 30.88
CA VAL A 32 -1.35 -3.41 31.78
C VAL A 32 -0.85 -4.83 31.51
N GLY A 33 -0.58 -5.59 32.58
CA GLY A 33 0.00 -6.93 32.48
C GLY A 33 -0.96 -7.98 31.91
N GLU A 34 -2.25 -7.84 32.18
CA GLU A 34 -3.29 -8.75 31.69
C GLU A 34 -4.03 -8.19 30.47
N ARG A 35 -4.42 -9.06 29.54
CA ARG A 35 -5.19 -8.68 28.35
C ARG A 35 -6.66 -8.48 28.72
N GLY A 36 -7.27 -7.39 28.25
CA GLY A 36 -8.70 -7.14 28.35
C GLY A 36 -9.08 -6.02 29.33
N ALA A 37 -10.38 -5.89 29.62
CA ALA A 37 -10.91 -4.87 30.53
C ALA A 37 -10.71 -5.22 32.02
N ALA A 38 -10.22 -6.42 32.33
CA ALA A 38 -9.76 -6.77 33.66
C ALA A 38 -8.48 -5.96 33.94
N ALA A 39 -8.54 -5.10 34.94
CA ALA A 39 -7.42 -4.26 35.34
C ALA A 39 -6.32 -5.15 35.92
N GLY A 40 -5.41 -5.63 35.06
CA GLY A 40 -4.12 -6.12 35.51
C GLY A 40 -3.34 -5.00 36.20
N SER A 41 -2.25 -5.36 36.89
CA SER A 41 -1.34 -4.38 37.45
C SER A 41 -0.71 -3.53 36.35
N PHE A 42 -0.47 -2.24 36.66
CA PHE A 42 0.32 -1.36 35.81
C PHE A 42 1.72 -1.98 35.63
N THR A 43 2.19 -2.05 34.39
CA THR A 43 3.49 -2.61 34.05
C THR A 43 4.17 -1.83 32.92
N LEU A 44 5.50 -1.80 32.95
CA LEU A 44 6.35 -1.33 31.86
C LEU A 44 7.11 -2.46 31.19
N GLU A 45 6.84 -3.71 31.58
CA GLU A 45 7.54 -4.90 31.12
C GLU A 45 7.46 -5.08 29.60
N HIS A 46 6.32 -4.76 28.97
CA HIS A 46 6.17 -4.78 27.52
C HIS A 46 7.21 -3.90 26.81
N PHE A 47 7.47 -2.70 27.33
CA PHE A 47 8.46 -1.78 26.78
C PHE A 47 9.89 -2.26 27.05
N VAL A 48 10.16 -2.78 28.26
CA VAL A 48 11.46 -3.36 28.61
C VAL A 48 11.77 -4.55 27.70
N ASN A 49 10.80 -5.41 27.42
CA ASN A 49 10.95 -6.55 26.52
C ASN A 49 11.26 -6.11 25.09
N ILE A 50 10.59 -5.07 24.57
CA ILE A 50 10.90 -4.47 23.26
C ILE A 50 12.34 -3.95 23.20
N VAL A 51 12.80 -3.30 24.28
CA VAL A 51 14.19 -2.81 24.38
C VAL A 51 15.17 -3.99 24.50
N GLY A 52 14.81 -5.07 25.19
CA GLY A 52 15.59 -6.30 25.28
C GLY A 52 15.71 -7.06 23.96
N SER A 53 14.69 -6.99 23.10
CA SER A 53 14.62 -7.67 21.80
C SER A 53 14.88 -6.75 20.60
N LEU A 54 15.64 -5.67 20.79
CA LEU A 54 15.85 -4.63 19.76
C LEU A 54 16.39 -5.16 18.43
N ALA A 55 17.19 -6.23 18.45
CA ALA A 55 17.72 -6.82 17.21
C ALA A 55 16.60 -7.38 16.31
N GLU A 56 15.66 -8.13 16.91
CA GLU A 56 14.51 -8.72 16.23
C GLU A 56 13.50 -7.64 15.82
N VAL A 57 13.21 -6.72 16.73
CA VAL A 57 12.33 -5.57 16.47
C VAL A 57 12.89 -4.68 15.36
N ARG A 58 14.21 -4.49 15.30
CA ARG A 58 14.85 -3.72 14.23
C ARG A 58 14.67 -4.38 12.87
N ALA A 59 14.89 -5.69 12.77
CA ALA A 59 14.70 -6.42 11.51
C ALA A 59 13.23 -6.33 11.05
N LEU A 60 12.29 -6.48 11.99
CA LEU A 60 10.86 -6.34 11.77
C LEU A 60 10.47 -4.97 11.22
N LEU A 61 10.92 -3.90 11.88
CA LEU A 61 10.68 -2.52 11.48
C LEU A 61 11.29 -2.23 10.10
N TRP A 62 12.49 -2.75 9.85
CA TRP A 62 13.18 -2.55 8.59
C TRP A 62 12.47 -3.24 7.42
N ASN A 63 12.06 -4.50 7.58
CA ASN A 63 11.28 -5.21 6.57
C ASN A 63 9.94 -4.51 6.30
N SER A 64 9.26 -4.04 7.35
CA SER A 64 8.00 -3.31 7.22
C SER A 64 8.17 -2.00 6.47
N LEU A 65 9.25 -1.27 6.75
CA LEU A 65 9.59 -0.02 6.07
C LEU A 65 9.94 -0.27 4.60
N LEU A 66 10.82 -1.24 4.32
CA LEU A 66 11.19 -1.59 2.95
C LEU A 66 9.98 -2.07 2.14
N PHE A 67 9.14 -2.91 2.73
CA PHE A 67 7.90 -3.37 2.12
C PHE A 67 6.96 -2.20 1.81
N SER A 68 6.64 -1.37 2.79
CA SER A 68 5.67 -0.28 2.62
C SER A 68 6.16 0.83 1.69
N VAL A 69 7.41 1.29 1.84
CA VAL A 69 8.02 2.31 0.97
C VAL A 69 8.21 1.78 -0.44
N GLY A 70 8.74 0.56 -0.59
CA GLY A 70 8.96 -0.07 -1.89
C GLY A 70 7.65 -0.23 -2.65
N SER A 71 6.62 -0.75 -1.98
CA SER A 71 5.30 -0.94 -2.58
C SER A 71 4.66 0.37 -2.99
N ALA A 72 4.70 1.38 -2.12
CA ALA A 72 4.14 2.70 -2.41
C ALA A 72 4.86 3.41 -3.56
N ALA A 73 6.21 3.35 -3.59
CA ALA A 73 6.99 3.94 -4.68
C ALA A 73 6.72 3.25 -6.01
N CYS A 74 6.69 1.91 -6.05
CA CYS A 74 6.40 1.15 -7.25
C CYS A 74 4.95 1.38 -7.73
N ALA A 75 3.96 1.37 -6.83
CA ALA A 75 2.57 1.67 -7.16
C ALA A 75 2.43 3.09 -7.71
N LEU A 76 3.06 4.08 -7.05
CA LEU A 76 3.06 5.47 -7.48
C LEU A 76 3.62 5.58 -8.89
N LEU A 77 4.76 4.96 -9.16
CA LEU A 77 5.39 4.99 -10.47
C LEU A 77 4.50 4.39 -11.55
N LEU A 78 3.98 3.17 -11.34
CA LEU A 78 3.15 2.46 -12.33
C LEU A 78 1.79 3.15 -12.55
N GLY A 79 1.11 3.52 -11.47
CA GLY A 79 -0.20 4.17 -11.53
C GLY A 79 -0.13 5.58 -12.10
N THR A 80 0.86 6.38 -11.70
CA THR A 80 1.07 7.72 -12.25
C THR A 80 1.45 7.66 -13.73
N ALA A 81 2.33 6.74 -14.13
CA ALA A 81 2.68 6.58 -15.54
C ALA A 81 1.45 6.23 -16.38
N THR A 82 0.60 5.34 -15.89
CA THR A 82 -0.65 4.97 -16.57
C THR A 82 -1.63 6.15 -16.61
N ALA A 83 -1.72 6.94 -15.55
CA ALA A 83 -2.60 8.11 -15.47
C ALA A 83 -2.14 9.21 -16.44
N TRP A 84 -0.83 9.46 -16.48
CA TRP A 84 -0.25 10.40 -17.42
C TRP A 84 -0.48 9.96 -18.87
N LEU A 85 -0.25 8.69 -19.20
CA LEU A 85 -0.54 8.16 -20.53
C LEU A 85 -2.02 8.32 -20.90
N ALA A 86 -2.94 8.02 -19.98
CA ALA A 86 -4.37 8.09 -20.24
C ALA A 86 -4.93 9.52 -20.36
N GLU A 87 -4.37 10.48 -19.61
CA GLU A 87 -4.92 11.85 -19.52
C GLU A 87 -4.14 12.88 -20.33
N ARG A 88 -2.83 12.68 -20.56
CA ARG A 88 -1.93 13.66 -21.20
C ARG A 88 -1.39 13.23 -22.56
N THR A 89 -1.75 12.04 -23.05
CA THR A 89 -1.29 11.55 -24.35
C THR A 89 -2.45 10.96 -25.16
N ASN A 90 -2.18 10.69 -26.45
CA ASN A 90 -3.11 9.98 -27.34
C ASN A 90 -2.92 8.45 -27.28
N ALA A 91 -2.49 7.91 -26.13
CA ALA A 91 -2.24 6.48 -25.97
C ALA A 91 -3.50 5.65 -26.33
N PRO A 92 -3.36 4.61 -27.16
CA PRO A 92 -4.47 3.69 -27.41
C PRO A 92 -4.85 2.97 -26.11
N PHE A 93 -6.09 2.52 -26.00
CA PHE A 93 -6.61 1.76 -24.85
C PHE A 93 -6.81 2.51 -23.52
N ARG A 94 -6.92 3.85 -23.53
CA ARG A 94 -7.31 4.61 -22.32
C ARG A 94 -8.55 4.04 -21.61
N THR A 95 -9.55 3.61 -22.39
CA THR A 95 -10.78 3.01 -21.85
C THR A 95 -10.50 1.70 -21.14
N VAL A 96 -9.58 0.87 -21.67
CA VAL A 96 -9.19 -0.39 -21.05
C VAL A 96 -8.49 -0.13 -19.72
N ALA A 97 -7.63 0.88 -19.62
CA ALA A 97 -6.99 1.27 -18.36
C ALA A 97 -8.01 1.64 -17.27
N TYR A 98 -9.04 2.42 -17.63
CA TYR A 98 -10.14 2.73 -16.72
C TYR A 98 -10.96 1.51 -16.34
N VAL A 99 -11.39 0.71 -17.32
CA VAL A 99 -12.20 -0.48 -17.08
C VAL A 99 -11.45 -1.50 -16.21
N SER A 100 -10.17 -1.75 -16.47
CA SER A 100 -9.36 -2.67 -15.67
C SER A 100 -9.16 -2.16 -14.25
N ALA A 101 -8.98 -0.83 -14.08
CA ALA A 101 -8.86 -0.25 -12.76
C ALA A 101 -10.14 -0.40 -11.93
N TYR A 102 -11.31 -0.14 -12.53
CA TYR A 102 -12.58 -0.33 -11.86
C TYR A 102 -12.89 -1.80 -11.58
N LEU A 103 -12.61 -2.69 -12.54
CA LEU A 103 -12.81 -4.14 -12.38
C LEU A 103 -11.98 -4.71 -11.24
N SER A 104 -10.80 -4.15 -10.98
CA SER A 104 -9.95 -4.52 -9.85
C SER A 104 -10.67 -4.42 -8.51
N PHE A 105 -11.60 -3.47 -8.33
CA PHE A 105 -12.35 -3.33 -7.08
C PHE A 105 -13.36 -4.47 -6.83
N GLY A 106 -13.78 -5.18 -7.89
CA GLY A 106 -14.70 -6.31 -7.76
C GLY A 106 -14.04 -7.59 -7.23
N ILE A 107 -12.71 -7.67 -7.21
CA ILE A 107 -11.97 -8.86 -6.79
C ILE A 107 -11.41 -8.63 -5.37
N PRO A 108 -11.73 -9.50 -4.39
CA PRO A 108 -11.15 -9.43 -3.05
C PRO A 108 -9.62 -9.49 -3.05
N GLY A 109 -8.96 -8.73 -2.16
CA GLY A 109 -7.50 -8.64 -2.07
C GLY A 109 -6.83 -10.00 -1.91
N ILE A 110 -7.28 -10.79 -0.93
CA ILE A 110 -6.81 -12.16 -0.71
C ILE A 110 -6.85 -13.06 -1.96
N VAL A 111 -7.90 -12.93 -2.79
CA VAL A 111 -8.06 -13.73 -4.03
C VAL A 111 -7.01 -13.31 -5.05
N LYS A 112 -6.70 -12.01 -5.16
CA LYS A 112 -5.61 -11.51 -6.02
C LYS A 112 -4.26 -12.07 -5.59
N VAL A 113 -3.97 -12.07 -4.28
CA VAL A 113 -2.71 -12.60 -3.75
C VAL A 113 -2.57 -14.09 -4.05
N ILE A 114 -3.63 -14.89 -3.83
CA ILE A 114 -3.65 -16.31 -4.19
C ILE A 114 -3.43 -16.51 -5.69
N GLY A 115 -4.09 -15.70 -6.54
CA GLY A 115 -3.88 -15.74 -7.99
C GLY A 115 -2.42 -15.52 -8.38
N TRP A 116 -1.75 -14.54 -7.77
CA TRP A 116 -0.32 -14.30 -8.00
C TRP A 116 0.56 -15.44 -7.50
N ILE A 117 0.23 -16.07 -6.36
CA ILE A 117 0.95 -17.26 -5.86
C ILE A 117 0.81 -18.43 -6.85
N LEU A 118 -0.38 -18.66 -7.40
CA LEU A 118 -0.60 -19.71 -8.41
C LEU A 118 0.09 -19.41 -9.74
N LEU A 119 0.37 -18.14 -10.03
CA LEU A 119 1.04 -17.73 -11.26
C LEU A 119 2.58 -17.77 -11.13
N LEU A 120 3.12 -17.24 -10.03
CA LEU A 120 4.55 -16.95 -9.84
C LEU A 120 5.20 -17.73 -8.68
N GLY A 121 4.45 -18.62 -8.02
CA GLY A 121 4.98 -19.43 -6.93
C GLY A 121 6.09 -20.39 -7.41
N PRO A 122 7.15 -20.61 -6.61
CA PRO A 122 8.30 -21.44 -7.00
C PRO A 122 7.98 -22.94 -7.04
N LYS A 123 6.93 -23.40 -6.33
CA LYS A 123 6.60 -24.83 -6.25
C LYS A 123 5.74 -25.35 -7.40
N ALA A 124 4.80 -24.56 -7.89
CA ALA A 124 3.84 -24.96 -8.92
C ALA A 124 3.27 -23.77 -9.72
N GLY A 125 4.01 -22.65 -9.79
CA GLY A 125 3.54 -21.46 -10.50
C GLY A 125 3.43 -21.71 -12.00
N MET A 126 2.29 -21.37 -12.61
CA MET A 126 2.06 -21.63 -14.04
C MET A 126 3.15 -21.03 -14.94
N LEU A 127 3.64 -19.82 -14.62
CA LEU A 127 4.71 -19.18 -15.39
C LEU A 127 6.08 -19.84 -15.17
N ASN A 128 6.32 -20.43 -14.01
CA ASN A 128 7.54 -21.21 -13.76
C ASN A 128 7.54 -22.51 -14.56
N VAL A 129 6.39 -23.18 -14.69
CA VAL A 129 6.25 -24.39 -15.52
C VAL A 129 6.55 -24.06 -16.98
N VAL A 130 5.88 -23.04 -17.54
CA VAL A 130 6.12 -22.60 -18.93
C VAL A 130 7.56 -22.12 -19.14
N ALA A 131 8.13 -21.40 -18.17
CA ALA A 131 9.52 -20.95 -18.26
C ALA A 131 10.51 -22.12 -18.24
N ALA A 132 10.24 -23.18 -17.47
CA ALA A 132 11.09 -24.38 -17.46
C ALA A 132 11.08 -25.10 -18.80
N ASP A 133 9.91 -25.23 -19.44
CA ASP A 133 9.80 -25.84 -20.77
C ASP A 133 10.59 -25.07 -21.84
N LEU A 134 10.67 -23.73 -21.70
CA LEU A 134 11.35 -22.86 -22.66
C LEU A 134 12.84 -22.67 -22.38
N THR A 135 13.25 -22.62 -21.11
CA THR A 135 14.60 -22.20 -20.70
C THR A 135 15.39 -23.29 -19.98
N GLY A 136 14.73 -24.38 -19.54
CA GLY A 136 15.32 -25.41 -18.69
C GLY A 136 15.55 -24.98 -17.24
N ILE A 137 15.18 -23.76 -16.85
CA ILE A 137 15.41 -23.21 -15.50
C ILE A 137 14.13 -23.31 -14.67
N TYR A 138 14.22 -23.91 -13.47
CA TYR A 138 13.10 -23.99 -12.54
C TYR A 138 13.55 -23.86 -11.07
N PRO A 139 12.93 -22.97 -10.26
CA PRO A 139 11.99 -21.92 -10.66
C PRO A 139 12.74 -20.69 -11.22
N LEU A 140 12.15 -20.03 -12.22
CA LEU A 140 12.67 -18.75 -12.75
C LEU A 140 12.21 -17.56 -11.89
N PHE A 141 10.98 -17.62 -11.39
CA PHE A 141 10.35 -16.62 -10.54
C PHE A 141 10.16 -17.16 -9.13
N ASN A 142 10.49 -16.34 -8.13
CA ASN A 142 10.22 -16.66 -6.74
C ASN A 142 9.46 -15.52 -6.04
N LEU A 143 8.15 -15.71 -5.94
CA LEU A 143 7.28 -14.76 -5.27
C LEU A 143 7.49 -14.69 -3.75
N PHE A 144 8.00 -15.75 -3.12
CA PHE A 144 8.24 -15.84 -1.67
C PHE A 144 9.54 -15.12 -1.29
N SER A 145 9.53 -13.81 -1.48
CA SER A 145 10.65 -12.91 -1.22
C SER A 145 10.13 -11.49 -0.97
N LEU A 146 10.94 -10.65 -0.30
CA LEU A 146 10.56 -9.25 -0.03
C LEU A 146 10.32 -8.45 -1.33
N PRO A 147 11.14 -8.57 -2.40
CA PRO A 147 10.83 -7.95 -3.68
C PRO A 147 9.53 -8.47 -4.32
N GLY A 148 9.23 -9.76 -4.16
CA GLY A 148 7.96 -10.35 -4.60
C GLY A 148 6.76 -9.74 -3.88
N MET A 149 6.85 -9.59 -2.55
CA MET A 149 5.84 -8.90 -1.75
C MET A 149 5.62 -7.45 -2.23
N ILE A 150 6.71 -6.70 -2.42
CA ILE A 150 6.68 -5.31 -2.90
C ILE A 150 5.99 -5.21 -4.26
N LEU A 151 6.36 -6.08 -5.20
CA LEU A 151 5.81 -6.08 -6.55
C LEU A 151 4.29 -6.33 -6.53
N ILE A 152 3.83 -7.33 -5.77
CA ILE A 152 2.40 -7.67 -5.75
C ILE A 152 1.59 -6.58 -5.05
N GLU A 153 2.05 -6.07 -3.91
CA GLU A 153 1.37 -4.95 -3.23
C GLU A 153 1.29 -3.74 -4.17
N ALA A 154 2.38 -3.43 -4.88
CA ALA A 154 2.40 -2.34 -5.85
C ALA A 154 1.40 -2.53 -6.99
N LEU A 155 1.29 -3.74 -7.54
CA LEU A 155 0.33 -4.07 -8.60
C LEU A 155 -1.12 -4.00 -8.11
N LEU A 156 -1.38 -4.41 -6.86
CA LEU A 156 -2.70 -4.31 -6.23
C LEU A 156 -3.14 -2.84 -6.04
N TRP A 157 -2.20 -1.95 -5.71
CA TRP A 157 -2.46 -0.52 -5.51
C TRP A 157 -2.39 0.33 -6.78
N THR A 158 -1.74 -0.15 -7.85
CA THR A 158 -1.59 0.56 -9.13
C THR A 158 -2.93 1.09 -9.69
N PRO A 159 -4.03 0.30 -9.73
CA PRO A 159 -5.35 0.80 -10.13
C PRO A 159 -5.84 2.02 -9.35
N VAL A 160 -5.64 2.03 -8.03
CA VAL A 160 -6.10 3.10 -7.16
C VAL A 160 -5.25 4.35 -7.38
N VAL A 161 -3.92 4.19 -7.40
CA VAL A 161 -3.00 5.29 -7.72
C VAL A 161 -3.33 5.89 -9.08
N PHE A 162 -3.57 5.06 -10.10
CA PHE A 162 -3.97 5.51 -11.42
C PHE A 162 -5.19 6.43 -11.36
N LEU A 163 -6.27 5.99 -10.70
CA LEU A 163 -7.50 6.78 -10.59
C LEU A 163 -7.30 8.08 -9.79
N LEU A 164 -6.52 8.02 -8.70
CA LEU A 164 -6.22 9.20 -7.88
C LEU A 164 -5.35 10.22 -8.62
N MET A 165 -4.43 9.77 -9.47
CA MET A 165 -3.55 10.64 -10.26
C MET A 165 -4.19 11.13 -11.57
N ALA A 166 -5.22 10.45 -12.08
CA ALA A 166 -5.92 10.89 -13.28
C ALA A 166 -6.63 12.24 -13.07
N THR A 167 -7.27 12.45 -11.92
CA THR A 167 -7.94 13.72 -11.59
C THR A 167 -7.02 14.95 -11.62
N PRO A 168 -5.87 14.97 -10.89
CA PRO A 168 -4.98 16.12 -10.92
C PRO A 168 -4.43 16.36 -12.33
N PHE A 169 -4.06 15.31 -13.08
CA PHE A 169 -3.64 15.49 -14.48
C PHE A 169 -4.76 16.07 -15.34
N ARG A 170 -6.00 15.61 -15.22
CA ARG A 170 -7.13 16.19 -15.97
C ARG A 170 -7.40 17.66 -15.64
N SER A 171 -7.18 18.04 -14.38
CA SER A 171 -7.51 19.38 -13.88
C SER A 171 -6.51 20.47 -14.22
N MET A 172 -5.27 20.14 -14.59
CA MET A 172 -4.27 21.18 -14.88
C MET A 172 -4.45 21.75 -16.28
N ASP A 173 -4.30 23.06 -16.39
CA ASP A 173 -4.42 23.83 -17.62
C ASP A 173 -3.47 23.30 -18.71
N PRO A 174 -4.00 22.80 -19.85
CA PRO A 174 -3.19 22.36 -20.99
C PRO A 174 -2.26 23.46 -21.55
N SER A 175 -2.60 24.74 -21.36
CA SER A 175 -1.83 25.87 -21.92
C SER A 175 -0.37 25.90 -21.44
N LEU A 176 -0.09 25.39 -20.24
CA LEU A 176 1.26 25.28 -19.68
C LEU A 176 2.11 24.23 -20.42
N GLU A 177 1.49 23.12 -20.85
CA GLU A 177 2.15 22.06 -21.60
C GLU A 177 2.27 22.44 -23.10
N GLU A 178 1.25 23.09 -23.66
CA GLU A 178 1.24 23.60 -25.03
C GLU A 178 2.30 24.69 -25.24
N SER A 179 2.40 25.65 -24.33
CA SER A 179 3.43 26.70 -24.41
C SER A 179 4.84 26.10 -24.37
N ALA A 180 5.12 25.16 -23.47
CA ALA A 180 6.40 24.47 -23.41
C ALA A 180 6.71 23.70 -24.70
N THR A 181 5.69 23.13 -25.35
CA THR A 181 5.83 22.43 -26.64
C THR A 181 6.12 23.41 -27.79
N VAL A 182 5.45 24.57 -27.83
CA VAL A 182 5.70 25.65 -28.83
C VAL A 182 7.13 26.18 -28.74
N PHE A 183 7.70 26.25 -27.53
CA PHE A 183 9.12 26.58 -27.33
C PHE A 183 10.10 25.43 -27.62
N GLY A 184 9.64 24.34 -28.26
CA GLY A 184 10.48 23.22 -28.70
C GLY A 184 10.70 22.13 -27.64
N GLY A 185 9.94 22.14 -26.54
CA GLY A 185 9.99 21.10 -25.52
C GLY A 185 9.48 19.76 -26.06
N SER A 186 10.27 18.69 -25.91
CA SER A 186 9.82 17.33 -26.18
C SER A 186 8.86 16.83 -25.10
N GLY A 187 8.04 15.81 -25.40
CA GLY A 187 7.07 15.27 -24.43
C GLY A 187 7.69 14.85 -23.08
N TRP A 188 8.92 14.31 -23.09
CA TRP A 188 9.66 14.01 -21.87
C TRP A 188 10.11 15.26 -21.10
N GLN A 189 10.51 16.32 -21.82
CA GLN A 189 10.88 17.60 -21.20
C GLN A 189 9.66 18.28 -20.59
N VAL A 190 8.52 18.30 -21.29
CA VAL A 190 7.24 18.82 -20.78
C VAL A 190 6.81 18.06 -19.53
N LEU A 191 6.81 16.72 -19.59
CA LEU A 191 6.49 15.88 -18.44
C LEU A 191 7.38 16.21 -17.22
N LYS A 192 8.70 16.23 -17.40
CA LYS A 192 9.64 16.39 -16.28
C LYS A 192 9.71 17.83 -15.74
N ARG A 193 9.58 18.84 -16.59
CA ARG A 193 9.79 20.25 -16.22
C ARG A 193 8.50 21.03 -15.96
N VAL A 194 7.36 20.56 -16.44
CA VAL A 194 6.06 21.23 -16.30
C VAL A 194 5.09 20.32 -15.55
N THR A 195 4.73 19.18 -16.13
CA THR A 195 3.64 18.34 -15.62
C THR A 195 3.93 17.74 -14.23
N LEU A 196 5.09 17.10 -14.03
CA LEU A 196 5.43 16.47 -12.74
C LEU A 196 5.60 17.48 -11.59
N PRO A 197 6.29 18.64 -11.77
CA PRO A 197 6.35 19.67 -10.73
C PRO A 197 4.97 20.20 -10.33
N LEU A 198 4.06 20.40 -11.30
CA LEU A 198 2.68 20.79 -11.03
C LEU A 198 1.88 19.67 -10.33
N ALA A 199 2.17 18.40 -10.64
CA ALA A 199 1.56 17.24 -10.00
C ALA A 199 2.11 16.95 -8.61
N LEU A 200 3.26 17.52 -8.23
CA LEU A 200 4.02 17.13 -7.05
C LEU A 200 3.20 17.12 -5.74
N PRO A 201 2.32 18.10 -5.44
CA PRO A 201 1.49 18.05 -4.24
C PRO A 201 0.56 16.81 -4.23
N SER A 202 0.01 16.46 -5.39
CA SER A 202 -0.85 15.27 -5.53
C SER A 202 -0.02 13.98 -5.44
N LEU A 203 1.16 13.95 -6.06
CA LEU A 203 2.08 12.81 -5.97
C LEU A 203 2.48 12.50 -4.53
N LEU A 204 2.81 13.53 -3.74
CA LEU A 204 3.16 13.36 -2.33
C LEU A 204 1.96 12.88 -1.51
N ALA A 205 0.77 13.44 -1.74
CA ALA A 205 -0.44 13.00 -1.06
C ALA A 205 -0.77 11.53 -1.34
N VAL A 206 -0.70 11.11 -2.62
CA VAL A 206 -0.95 9.72 -3.04
C VAL A 206 0.16 8.80 -2.55
N LEU A 207 1.42 9.24 -2.51
CA LEU A 207 2.54 8.46 -1.96
C LEU A 207 2.32 8.18 -0.47
N ILE A 208 2.00 9.20 0.33
CA ILE A 208 1.75 9.06 1.76
C ILE A 208 0.57 8.11 1.99
N LEU A 209 -0.54 8.31 1.26
CA LEU A 209 -1.69 7.44 1.33
C LEU A 209 -1.30 5.98 1.04
N THR A 210 -0.61 5.73 -0.08
CA THR A 210 -0.24 4.37 -0.49
C THR A 210 0.77 3.73 0.47
N PHE A 211 1.69 4.52 1.03
CA PHE A 211 2.62 4.08 2.07
C PHE A 211 1.89 3.62 3.33
N VAL A 212 0.97 4.43 3.86
CA VAL A 212 0.18 4.06 5.05
C VAL A 212 -0.61 2.77 4.79
N ARG A 213 -1.23 2.66 3.62
CA ARG A 213 -2.00 1.46 3.27
C ARG A 213 -1.14 0.22 3.10
N SER A 214 0.05 0.35 2.53
CA SER A 214 1.01 -0.76 2.42
C SER A 214 1.57 -1.15 3.79
N LEU A 215 1.77 -0.18 4.70
CA LEU A 215 2.23 -0.44 6.07
C LEU A 215 1.20 -1.22 6.90
N GLU A 216 -0.09 -0.96 6.66
CA GLU A 216 -1.22 -1.66 7.29
C GLU A 216 -1.61 -2.96 6.58
N ALA A 217 -0.96 -3.31 5.46
CA ALA A 217 -1.33 -4.48 4.67
C ALA A 217 -1.07 -5.78 5.44
N PHE A 218 -2.03 -6.70 5.36
CA PHE A 218 -1.96 -7.99 6.05
C PHE A 218 -1.90 -9.17 5.09
N GLU A 219 -2.66 -9.13 3.99
CA GLU A 219 -2.87 -10.29 3.11
C GLU A 219 -1.57 -10.81 2.49
N ILE A 220 -0.74 -9.92 1.94
CA ILE A 220 0.55 -10.26 1.34
C ILE A 220 1.55 -10.73 2.40
N PRO A 221 1.79 -9.98 3.49
CA PRO A 221 2.59 -10.48 4.60
C PRO A 221 2.17 -11.85 5.13
N ALA A 222 0.87 -12.10 5.28
CA ALA A 222 0.38 -13.36 5.84
C ALA A 222 0.54 -14.54 4.87
N LEU A 223 0.26 -14.35 3.58
CA LEU A 223 0.27 -15.43 2.59
C LEU A 223 1.64 -15.66 1.93
N ILE A 224 2.50 -14.63 1.90
CA ILE A 224 3.81 -14.67 1.25
C ILE A 224 4.93 -14.49 2.27
N GLY A 225 4.82 -13.48 3.14
CA GLY A 225 5.86 -13.15 4.13
C GLY A 225 6.08 -14.26 5.16
N ILE A 226 5.01 -14.72 5.84
CA ILE A 226 5.11 -15.78 6.85
C ILE A 226 5.74 -17.06 6.27
N PRO A 227 5.27 -17.63 5.13
CA PRO A 227 5.91 -18.82 4.57
C PRO A 227 7.34 -18.59 4.07
N ALA A 228 7.71 -17.35 3.74
CA ALA A 228 9.06 -16.98 3.34
C ALA A 228 10.00 -16.68 4.53
N GLY A 229 9.50 -16.70 5.77
CA GLY A 229 10.27 -16.27 6.95
C GLY A 229 10.58 -14.77 6.96
N ILE A 230 9.71 -13.96 6.36
CA ILE A 230 9.85 -12.50 6.32
C ILE A 230 8.81 -11.89 7.24
N ASP A 231 9.28 -11.42 8.38
CA ASP A 231 8.45 -10.80 9.39
C ASP A 231 8.28 -9.30 9.13
N VAL A 232 7.03 -8.83 9.21
CA VAL A 232 6.63 -7.42 9.20
C VAL A 232 5.66 -7.15 10.35
N LEU A 233 5.47 -5.88 10.72
CA LEU A 233 4.72 -5.49 11.91
C LEU A 233 3.32 -6.11 11.98
N THR A 234 2.60 -6.11 10.86
CA THR A 234 1.20 -6.59 10.81
C THR A 234 1.08 -8.07 11.13
N THR A 235 1.98 -8.91 10.60
CA THR A 235 1.98 -10.35 10.87
C THR A 235 2.51 -10.67 12.26
N GLN A 236 3.49 -9.92 12.75
CA GLN A 236 4.00 -10.12 14.10
C GLN A 236 2.96 -9.74 15.17
N ILE A 237 2.24 -8.64 15.01
CA ILE A 237 1.12 -8.30 15.88
C ILE A 237 0.08 -9.43 15.90
N TYR A 238 -0.28 -9.96 14.72
CA TYR A 238 -1.21 -11.08 14.61
C TYR A 238 -0.70 -12.35 15.32
N LEU A 239 0.57 -12.71 15.15
CA LEU A 239 1.17 -13.88 15.79
C LEU A 239 1.24 -13.74 17.31
N GLN A 240 1.50 -12.52 17.83
CA GLN A 240 1.48 -12.25 19.27
C GLN A 240 0.07 -12.37 19.87
N VAL A 241 -0.96 -12.00 19.11
CA VAL A 241 -2.36 -12.22 19.52
C VAL A 241 -2.69 -13.71 19.52
N ARG A 242 -2.29 -14.45 18.48
CA ARG A 242 -2.63 -15.87 18.28
C ARG A 242 -1.82 -16.84 19.16
N GLY A 243 -0.55 -16.56 19.41
CA GLY A 243 0.39 -17.41 20.14
C GLY A 243 0.29 -17.34 21.67
N GLY A 244 -0.72 -16.63 22.20
CA GLY A 244 -0.96 -16.50 23.65
C GLY A 244 -1.88 -17.57 24.25
N PHE A 245 -1.77 -18.83 23.80
CA PHE A 245 -2.44 -19.99 24.40
C PHE A 245 -1.45 -21.14 24.60
#